data_AF-X0XXI0-F1
#
_entry.id   AF-X0XXI0-F1
#
_cell.length_a   1.000
_cell.length_b   1.000
_cell.length_c   1.000
_cell.angle_alpha   90.00
_cell.angle_beta   90.00
_cell.angle_gamma   90.00
#
_symmetry.space_group_name_H-M   'P 1'
#
loop_
_entity.id
_entity.type
_entity.pdbx_description
1 polymer ?
#
loop_
_entity_poly.entity_id
_entity_poly.type
_entity_poly.pdbx_seq_one_letter_code
_entity_poly.pdbx_strand_id
1 'polypeptide(L)'
;LYETAKATLDPRTFAEQYEGKFITMAGLVFDTFDRDVHIKEEIKHPNELPRGAQVVFSIDFGSSAPTGAIMAYWDKDGGCHVLGEYYVKGHNIKYHFNNFLKEWLLKWQPEWMVYDFQQVEAAQFLQDEIAFLEEEGKVAYNRLKMIPCKKGKKNGIERIRQLLHVNPNTGKALLSVDGSCDNFVFEMLHYANKKSPDGRVLDEPANGNDHLMDSLEYL
;
A
#
# COMPACT_ATOMS: atom_id res chain seq x y z
N LEU A 1 23.40 17.96 12.71
CA LEU A 1 22.13 17.19 12.82
C LEU A 1 20.95 18.05 12.39
N TYR A 2 20.53 19.09 13.13
CA TYR A 2 19.43 19.99 12.70
C TYR A 2 19.66 20.63 11.32
N GLU A 3 20.79 21.31 11.10
CA GLU A 3 21.11 21.96 9.82
C GLU A 3 21.30 20.97 8.66
N THR A 4 21.77 19.76 8.97
CA THR A 4 21.88 18.68 7.98
C THR A 4 20.50 18.19 7.57
N ALA A 5 19.63 17.93 8.55
CA ALA A 5 18.25 17.51 8.34
C ALA A 5 17.44 18.56 7.58
N LYS A 6 17.64 19.85 7.86
CA LYS A 6 16.99 20.97 7.14
C LYS A 6 17.36 21.02 5.66
N ALA A 7 18.56 20.57 5.30
CA ALA A 7 19.07 20.59 3.94
C ALA A 7 18.75 19.31 3.16
N THR A 8 18.49 18.19 3.83
CA THR A 8 18.33 16.88 3.19
C THR A 8 16.91 16.32 3.27
N LEU A 9 16.17 16.64 4.32
CA LEU A 9 14.76 16.28 4.43
C LEU A 9 13.96 17.25 3.60
N ASP A 10 12.83 16.78 3.07
CA ASP A 10 11.86 17.72 2.55
C ASP A 10 11.44 18.68 3.68
N PRO A 11 11.09 19.95 3.37
CA PRO A 11 10.79 20.96 4.37
C PRO A 11 9.68 20.56 5.37
N ARG A 12 8.82 19.60 5.01
CA ARG A 12 7.70 19.14 5.84
C ARG A 12 8.11 18.00 6.77
N THR A 13 8.85 16.99 6.32
CA THR A 13 9.44 16.00 7.24
C THR A 13 10.33 16.69 8.26
N PHE A 14 11.03 17.75 7.85
CA PHE A 14 11.73 18.62 8.78
C PHE A 14 10.78 19.34 9.75
N ALA A 15 9.70 19.97 9.27
CA ALA A 15 8.73 20.66 10.13
C ALA A 15 8.00 19.73 11.11
N GLU A 16 7.69 18.50 10.72
CA GLU A 16 7.05 17.50 11.59
C GLU A 16 8.06 16.92 12.60
N GLN A 17 9.22 16.45 12.13
CA GLN A 17 10.20 15.75 12.98
C GLN A 17 11.05 16.70 13.85
N TYR A 18 11.31 17.92 13.39
CA TYR A 18 12.19 18.87 14.06
C TYR A 18 11.47 20.13 14.56
N GLU A 19 10.30 20.48 14.02
CA GLU A 19 9.53 21.65 14.49
C GLU A 19 8.21 21.29 15.20
N GLY A 20 7.81 20.01 15.23
CA GLY A 20 6.58 19.54 15.91
C GLY A 20 5.29 20.11 15.32
N LYS A 21 5.29 20.56 14.06
CA LYS A 21 4.13 21.15 13.40
C LYS A 21 3.41 20.10 12.55
N PHE A 22 2.17 19.78 12.93
CA PHE A 22 1.26 19.01 12.08
C PHE A 22 0.62 19.95 11.06
N ILE A 23 1.13 19.95 9.82
CA ILE A 23 0.59 20.77 8.74
C ILE A 23 -0.27 19.87 7.85
N THR A 24 -1.60 19.95 7.96
CA THR A 24 -2.51 19.38 6.96
C THR A 24 -2.35 20.17 5.67
N MET A 25 -1.76 19.54 4.65
CA MET A 25 -1.57 20.17 3.35
C MET A 25 -2.92 20.40 2.66
N ALA A 26 -3.16 21.62 2.17
CA ALA A 26 -4.27 21.83 1.25
C ALA A 26 -4.01 21.07 -0.06
N GLY A 27 -4.99 20.26 -0.49
CA GLY A 27 -4.92 19.48 -1.72
C GLY A 27 -4.45 18.04 -1.58
N LEU A 28 -4.45 17.46 -0.37
CA LEU A 28 -4.25 16.02 -0.18
C LEU A 28 -5.35 15.21 -0.87
N VAL A 29 -4.98 14.04 -1.39
CA VAL A 29 -5.92 13.10 -2.00
C VAL A 29 -6.74 12.39 -0.92
N PHE A 30 -6.09 12.02 0.20
CA PHE A 30 -6.67 11.32 1.35
C PHE A 30 -6.65 12.20 2.60
N ASP A 31 -7.33 13.33 2.52
CA ASP A 31 -7.39 14.34 3.59
C ASP A 31 -8.14 13.91 4.86
N THR A 32 -8.88 12.79 4.80
CA THR A 32 -9.58 12.18 5.94
C THR A 32 -8.74 11.12 6.67
N PHE A 33 -7.54 10.79 6.19
CA PHE A 33 -6.66 9.87 6.89
C PHE A 33 -6.20 10.47 8.22
N ASP A 34 -6.50 9.75 9.30
CA ASP A 34 -6.21 10.12 10.69
C ASP A 34 -5.42 8.98 11.35
N ARG A 35 -4.24 9.30 11.87
CA ARG A 35 -3.35 8.33 12.50
C ARG A 35 -3.98 7.66 13.72
N ASP A 36 -4.75 8.40 14.52
CA ASP A 36 -5.36 7.88 15.74
C ASP A 36 -6.52 6.92 15.44
N VAL A 37 -7.14 7.06 14.26
CA VAL A 37 -8.27 6.25 13.83
C VAL A 37 -7.86 5.09 12.95
N HIS A 38 -6.94 5.28 12.01
CA HIS A 38 -6.66 4.32 10.94
C HIS A 38 -5.46 3.43 11.24
N ILE A 39 -4.54 3.85 12.12
CA ILE A 39 -3.43 3.00 12.54
C ILE A 39 -3.91 2.07 13.67
N LYS A 40 -3.59 0.78 13.56
CA LYS A 40 -3.94 -0.26 14.53
C LYS A 40 -2.72 -1.04 14.98
N GLU A 41 -2.94 -1.85 16.01
CA GLU A 41 -1.93 -2.78 16.52
C GLU A 41 -1.58 -3.81 15.45
N GLU A 42 -0.29 -4.13 15.38
CA GLU A 42 0.28 -5.04 14.40
C GLU A 42 -0.28 -6.46 14.52
N ILE A 43 -0.75 -7.03 13.40
CA ILE A 43 -1.11 -8.45 13.32
C ILE A 43 0.11 -9.25 12.88
N LYS A 44 0.71 -9.99 13.81
CA LYS A 44 2.01 -10.64 13.58
C LYS A 44 1.91 -12.00 12.93
N HIS A 45 0.81 -12.71 13.11
CA HIS A 45 0.63 -14.07 12.63
C HIS A 45 -0.74 -14.29 11.97
N PRO A 46 -0.84 -15.11 10.90
CA PRO A 46 -2.11 -15.43 10.24
C PRO A 46 -3.22 -15.96 11.17
N ASN A 47 -2.84 -16.60 12.28
CA ASN A 47 -3.80 -17.12 13.27
C ASN A 47 -4.52 -16.02 14.07
N GLU A 48 -4.05 -14.78 13.99
CA GLU A 48 -4.67 -13.62 14.62
C GLU A 48 -5.72 -12.96 13.70
N LEU A 49 -5.78 -13.37 12.43
CA LEU A 49 -6.74 -12.83 11.47
C LEU A 49 -8.19 -13.13 11.91
N PRO A 50 -9.12 -12.19 11.66
CA PRO A 50 -10.54 -12.44 11.87
C PRO A 50 -11.01 -13.69 11.12
N ARG A 51 -11.94 -14.44 11.73
CA ARG A 51 -12.49 -15.64 11.10
C ARG A 51 -13.15 -15.30 9.78
N GLY A 52 -12.71 -15.96 8.71
CA GLY A 52 -13.23 -15.74 7.35
C GLY A 52 -12.64 -14.53 6.65
N ALA A 53 -11.57 -13.94 7.19
CA ALA A 53 -10.78 -12.94 6.49
C ALA A 53 -10.18 -13.54 5.21
N GLN A 54 -10.24 -12.78 4.12
CA GLN A 54 -9.59 -13.10 2.85
C GLN A 54 -8.31 -12.29 2.73
N VAL A 55 -7.18 -12.97 2.66
CA VAL A 55 -5.87 -12.33 2.51
C VAL A 55 -5.62 -12.03 1.03
N VAL A 56 -5.19 -10.81 0.75
CA VAL A 56 -4.88 -10.32 -0.60
C VAL A 56 -3.51 -9.66 -0.60
N PHE A 57 -2.80 -9.82 -1.70
CA PHE A 57 -1.53 -9.17 -1.96
C PHE A 57 -1.68 -8.32 -3.21
N SER A 58 -1.22 -7.08 -3.19
CA SER A 58 -1.14 -6.27 -4.42
C SER A 58 0.24 -5.68 -4.59
N ILE A 59 0.62 -5.45 -5.85
CA ILE A 59 1.97 -5.03 -6.22
C ILE A 59 1.92 -4.08 -7.42
N ASP A 60 2.60 -2.95 -7.29
CA ASP A 60 3.01 -2.05 -8.37
C ASP A 60 4.50 -2.29 -8.66
N PHE A 61 4.81 -2.83 -9.83
CA PHE A 61 6.18 -3.18 -10.20
C PHE A 61 6.99 -1.94 -10.60
N GLY A 62 8.05 -1.67 -9.85
CA GLY A 62 9.04 -0.65 -10.17
C GLY A 62 10.25 -1.21 -10.92
N SER A 63 10.88 -0.35 -11.73
CA SER A 63 12.21 -0.63 -12.31
C SER A 63 13.23 0.37 -11.76
N SER A 64 13.27 1.58 -12.30
CA SER A 64 14.01 2.70 -11.70
C SER A 64 13.25 3.34 -10.53
N ALA A 65 11.92 3.31 -10.58
CA ALA A 65 11.02 3.65 -9.49
C ALA A 65 10.97 2.51 -8.43
N PRO A 66 10.54 2.79 -7.19
CA PRO A 66 10.22 1.76 -6.20
C PRO A 66 9.23 0.72 -6.71
N THR A 67 9.45 -0.55 -6.34
CA THR A 67 8.39 -1.56 -6.29
C THR A 67 7.66 -1.38 -4.97
N GLY A 68 6.35 -1.09 -5.05
CA GLY A 68 5.46 -0.96 -3.91
C GLY A 68 4.52 -2.15 -3.84
N ALA A 69 4.44 -2.83 -2.71
CA ALA A 69 3.47 -3.91 -2.51
C ALA A 69 2.84 -3.85 -1.13
N ILE A 70 1.58 -4.27 -1.02
CA ILE A 70 0.87 -4.36 0.25
C ILE A 70 0.34 -5.79 0.45
N MET A 71 0.43 -6.25 1.69
CA MET A 71 -0.31 -7.41 2.17
C MET A 71 -1.50 -6.87 2.98
N ALA A 72 -2.70 -7.32 2.68
CA ALA A 72 -3.90 -6.89 3.38
C ALA A 72 -4.86 -8.06 3.58
N TYR A 73 -5.86 -7.87 4.43
CA TYR A 73 -7.03 -8.74 4.45
C TYR A 73 -8.32 -7.94 4.34
N TRP A 74 -9.34 -8.58 3.77
CA TRP A 74 -10.72 -8.15 3.84
C TRP A 74 -11.49 -9.02 4.82
N ASP A 75 -12.19 -8.41 5.78
CA ASP A 75 -13.13 -9.13 6.63
C ASP A 75 -14.51 -9.30 5.95
N LYS A 76 -15.35 -10.12 6.56
CA LYS A 76 -16.71 -10.43 6.08
C LYS A 76 -17.66 -9.21 6.05
N ASP A 77 -17.33 -8.15 6.78
CA ASP A 77 -18.15 -6.95 6.94
C ASP A 77 -17.65 -5.83 6.00
N GLY A 78 -16.64 -6.12 5.17
CA GLY A 78 -16.08 -5.18 4.18
C GLY A 78 -14.99 -4.28 4.74
N GLY A 79 -14.46 -4.55 5.93
CA GLY A 79 -13.26 -3.91 6.46
C GLY A 79 -12.01 -4.38 5.73
N CYS A 80 -11.13 -3.45 5.37
CA CYS A 80 -9.82 -3.73 4.80
C CYS A 80 -8.73 -3.32 5.80
N HIS A 81 -7.77 -4.20 6.03
CA HIS A 81 -6.67 -3.91 6.92
C HIS A 81 -5.33 -4.28 6.27
N VAL A 82 -4.44 -3.30 6.16
CA VAL A 82 -3.09 -3.46 5.60
C VAL A 82 -2.16 -4.00 6.67
N LEU A 83 -1.74 -5.26 6.49
CA LEU A 83 -0.90 -6.06 7.39
C LEU A 83 0.60 -5.76 7.25
N GLY A 84 0.99 -5.16 6.13
CA GLY A 84 2.39 -4.92 5.83
C GLY A 84 2.58 -4.20 4.51
N GLU A 85 3.71 -3.51 4.41
CA GLU A 85 4.23 -2.96 3.16
C GLU A 85 5.58 -3.56 2.71
N TYR A 86 5.82 -3.49 1.41
CA TYR A 86 7.13 -3.69 0.79
C TYR A 86 7.43 -2.48 -0.10
N TYR A 87 8.59 -1.84 0.10
CA TYR A 87 8.97 -0.64 -0.63
C TYR A 87 10.46 -0.60 -0.94
N VAL A 88 10.85 -1.02 -2.13
CA VAL A 88 12.27 -1.13 -2.53
C VAL A 88 12.49 -0.67 -3.96
N LYS A 89 13.48 0.19 -4.19
CA LYS A 89 13.83 0.71 -5.54
C LYS A 89 15.04 0.05 -6.17
N GLY A 90 15.12 0.12 -7.50
CA GLY A 90 16.37 -0.09 -8.24
C GLY A 90 16.80 -1.56 -8.33
N HIS A 91 15.85 -2.47 -8.21
CA HIS A 91 16.07 -3.91 -8.30
C HIS A 91 15.08 -4.55 -9.27
N ASN A 92 15.41 -5.75 -9.74
CA ASN A 92 14.54 -6.51 -10.63
C ASN A 92 13.60 -7.43 -9.84
N ILE A 93 12.60 -7.98 -10.53
CA ILE A 93 11.60 -8.85 -9.90
C ILE A 93 12.20 -10.08 -9.22
N LYS A 94 13.25 -10.67 -9.81
CA LYS A 94 13.97 -11.80 -9.20
C LYS A 94 14.56 -11.45 -7.84
N TYR A 95 15.12 -10.24 -7.70
CA TYR A 95 15.64 -9.76 -6.43
C TYR A 95 14.51 -9.55 -5.42
N HIS A 96 13.42 -8.89 -5.81
CA HIS A 96 12.26 -8.65 -4.95
C HIS A 96 11.68 -9.97 -4.41
N PHE A 97 11.51 -10.97 -5.30
CA PHE A 97 11.00 -12.27 -4.93
C PHE A 97 11.88 -13.01 -3.92
N ASN A 98 13.17 -13.16 -4.25
CA ASN A 98 14.08 -14.00 -3.46
C ASN A 98 14.43 -13.43 -2.09
N ASN A 99 14.40 -12.10 -1.93
CA ASN A 99 14.80 -11.48 -0.68
C ASN A 99 13.63 -11.16 0.24
N PHE A 100 12.40 -11.05 -0.28
CA PHE A 100 11.28 -10.55 0.51
C PHE A 100 9.95 -11.21 0.18
N LEU A 101 9.48 -11.09 -1.08
CA LEU A 101 8.09 -11.47 -1.40
C LEU A 101 7.83 -12.95 -1.12
N LYS A 102 8.83 -13.81 -1.36
CA LYS A 102 8.71 -15.24 -1.05
C LYS A 102 8.30 -15.48 0.40
N GLU A 103 8.99 -14.91 1.38
CA GLU A 103 8.70 -15.14 2.80
C GLU A 103 7.30 -14.67 3.19
N TRP A 104 6.87 -13.54 2.63
CA TRP A 104 5.54 -13.00 2.83
C TRP A 104 4.44 -13.88 2.28
N LEU A 105 4.60 -14.32 1.03
CA LEU A 105 3.65 -15.23 0.41
C LEU A 105 3.58 -16.52 1.25
N LEU A 106 4.74 -17.07 1.69
CA LEU A 106 4.80 -18.29 2.50
C LEU A 106 4.06 -18.14 3.84
N LYS A 107 4.27 -16.98 4.49
CA LYS A 107 3.69 -16.65 5.79
C LYS A 107 2.18 -16.45 5.68
N TRP A 108 1.73 -15.59 4.77
CA TRP A 108 0.36 -15.09 4.75
C TRP A 108 -0.57 -15.86 3.81
N GLN A 109 -0.02 -16.59 2.84
CA GLN A 109 -0.76 -17.40 1.86
C GLN A 109 -1.96 -16.67 1.25
N PRO A 110 -1.73 -15.52 0.57
CA PRO A 110 -2.81 -14.74 -0.01
C PRO A 110 -3.63 -15.58 -1.00
N GLU A 111 -4.92 -15.29 -1.08
CA GLU A 111 -5.80 -15.88 -2.07
C GLU A 111 -5.65 -15.19 -3.43
N TRP A 112 -5.47 -13.87 -3.45
CA TRP A 112 -5.33 -13.09 -4.68
C TRP A 112 -4.02 -12.29 -4.68
N MET A 113 -3.39 -12.23 -5.86
CA MET A 113 -2.32 -11.29 -6.18
C MET A 113 -2.82 -10.34 -7.26
N VAL A 114 -2.95 -9.06 -6.93
CA VAL A 114 -3.47 -8.03 -7.85
C VAL A 114 -2.34 -7.12 -8.33
N TYR A 115 -2.31 -6.83 -9.62
CA TYR A 115 -1.22 -6.08 -10.25
C TYR A 115 -1.74 -5.26 -11.44
N ASP A 116 -0.98 -4.27 -11.91
CA ASP A 116 -1.36 -3.52 -13.11
C ASP A 116 -1.34 -4.45 -14.34
N PHE A 117 -2.42 -4.47 -15.12
CA PHE A 117 -2.56 -5.27 -16.34
C PHE A 117 -1.42 -5.04 -17.36
N GLN A 118 -0.75 -3.89 -17.32
CA GLN A 118 0.41 -3.58 -18.18
C GLN A 118 1.69 -4.29 -17.74
N GLN A 119 1.74 -4.80 -16.52
CA GLN A 119 2.93 -5.43 -15.92
C GLN A 119 2.85 -6.98 -15.96
N VAL A 120 2.13 -7.53 -16.95
CA VAL A 120 1.87 -8.98 -17.08
C VAL A 120 3.13 -9.85 -17.13
N GLU A 121 4.22 -9.37 -17.73
CA GLU A 121 5.48 -10.13 -17.81
C GLU A 121 6.12 -10.32 -16.42
N ALA A 122 6.11 -9.28 -15.59
CA ALA A 122 6.62 -9.36 -14.21
C ALA A 122 5.71 -10.24 -13.33
N ALA A 123 4.39 -10.14 -13.52
CA ALA A 123 3.42 -10.99 -12.85
C ALA A 123 3.57 -12.48 -13.25
N GLN A 124 3.82 -12.77 -14.53
CA GLN A 124 4.05 -14.14 -15.01
C GLN A 124 5.32 -14.74 -14.39
N PHE A 125 6.40 -13.96 -14.28
CA PHE A 125 7.61 -14.41 -13.58
C PHE A 125 7.31 -14.83 -12.13
N LEU A 126 6.54 -14.02 -11.39
CA LEU A 126 6.14 -14.39 -10.03
C LEU A 126 5.29 -15.66 -10.00
N GLN A 127 4.35 -15.81 -10.93
CA GLN A 127 3.51 -16.99 -11.03
C GLN A 127 4.34 -18.26 -11.25
N ASP A 128 5.35 -18.21 -12.13
CA ASP A 128 6.22 -19.35 -12.41
C ASP A 128 7.06 -19.74 -11.18
N GLU A 129 7.63 -18.75 -10.49
CA GLU A 129 8.40 -18.99 -9.25
C GLU A 129 7.51 -19.55 -8.13
N ILE A 130 6.26 -19.09 -8.03
CA ILE A 130 5.27 -19.61 -7.07
C ILE A 130 4.95 -21.07 -7.39
N ALA A 131 4.67 -21.39 -8.66
CA ALA A 131 4.38 -22.76 -9.10
C ALA A 131 5.53 -23.73 -8.76
N PHE A 132 6.78 -23.29 -8.94
CA PHE A 132 7.95 -24.09 -8.53
C PHE A 132 7.95 -24.40 -7.01
N LEU A 133 7.61 -23.41 -6.17
CA LEU A 133 7.50 -23.66 -4.73
C LEU A 133 6.40 -24.66 -4.37
N GLU A 134 5.30 -24.69 -5.13
CA GLU A 134 4.23 -25.67 -4.97
C GLU A 134 4.68 -27.08 -5.35
N GLU A 135 5.39 -27.23 -6.47
CA GLU A 135 5.96 -28.51 -6.91
C GLU A 135 6.94 -29.08 -5.87
N GLU A 136 7.71 -28.21 -5.20
CA GLU A 136 8.60 -28.59 -4.09
C GLU A 136 7.85 -28.94 -2.79
N GLY A 137 6.52 -28.85 -2.76
CA GLY A 137 5.69 -29.13 -1.58
C GLY A 137 5.90 -28.12 -0.45
N LYS A 138 6.50 -26.97 -0.72
CA LYS A 138 6.77 -25.92 0.29
C LYS A 138 5.52 -25.11 0.59
N VAL A 139 4.52 -25.18 -0.28
CA VAL A 139 3.32 -24.36 -0.27
C VAL A 139 2.15 -25.07 -0.95
N ALA A 140 0.94 -24.65 -0.58
CA ALA A 140 -0.30 -25.05 -1.22
C ALA A 140 -1.00 -23.81 -1.80
N TYR A 141 -0.36 -23.12 -2.74
CA TYR A 141 -0.94 -21.97 -3.45
C TYR A 141 -1.90 -22.35 -4.57
N ASN A 142 -2.50 -23.55 -4.55
CA ASN A 142 -3.45 -24.02 -5.55
C ASN A 142 -4.76 -23.17 -5.57
N ARG A 143 -4.73 -22.02 -4.88
CA ARG A 143 -5.74 -20.99 -4.67
C ARG A 143 -5.25 -19.58 -5.00
N LEU A 144 -3.95 -19.31 -5.17
CA LEU A 144 -3.46 -17.96 -5.49
C LEU A 144 -3.87 -17.59 -6.90
N LYS A 145 -4.75 -16.58 -7.02
CA LYS A 145 -5.22 -16.07 -8.30
C LYS A 145 -4.47 -14.80 -8.66
N MET A 146 -3.84 -14.81 -9.83
CA MET A 146 -3.24 -13.63 -10.43
C MET A 146 -4.35 -12.80 -11.09
N ILE A 147 -4.58 -11.58 -10.61
CA ILE A 147 -5.67 -10.71 -11.05
C ILE A 147 -5.08 -9.46 -11.71
N PRO A 148 -5.09 -9.34 -13.05
CA PRO A 148 -4.71 -8.09 -13.70
C PRO A 148 -5.78 -7.03 -13.45
N CYS A 149 -5.36 -5.87 -12.98
CA CYS A 149 -6.20 -4.71 -12.72
C CYS A 149 -5.81 -3.56 -13.66
N LYS A 150 -6.80 -2.88 -14.23
CA LYS A 150 -6.54 -1.68 -15.03
C LYS A 150 -6.71 -0.45 -14.16
N LYS A 151 -5.59 0.23 -13.86
CA LYS A 151 -5.59 1.54 -13.21
C LYS A 151 -6.41 2.54 -14.03
N GLY A 152 -7.13 3.44 -13.35
CA GLY A 152 -7.55 4.69 -13.99
C GLY A 152 -9.04 4.89 -14.23
N LYS A 153 -9.85 4.83 -13.17
CA LYS A 153 -10.99 5.75 -13.08
C LYS A 153 -11.02 6.33 -11.67
N LYS A 154 -11.46 7.59 -11.52
CA LYS A 154 -11.75 8.28 -10.25
C LYS A 154 -12.37 7.38 -9.17
N ASN A 155 -13.07 6.33 -9.60
CA ASN A 155 -13.62 5.23 -8.82
C ASN A 155 -12.65 4.58 -7.81
N GLY A 156 -11.38 4.36 -8.13
CA GLY A 156 -10.44 3.67 -7.22
C GLY A 156 -10.09 4.51 -6.00
N ILE A 157 -9.59 5.72 -6.24
CA ILE A 157 -9.33 6.73 -5.21
C ILE A 157 -10.59 7.04 -4.39
N GLU A 158 -11.74 7.17 -5.05
CA GLU A 158 -13.00 7.42 -4.35
C GLU A 158 -13.43 6.25 -3.46
N ARG A 159 -13.19 5.01 -3.89
CA ARG A 159 -13.40 3.83 -3.05
C ARG A 159 -12.50 3.86 -1.81
N ILE A 160 -11.23 4.22 -1.96
CA ILE A 160 -10.32 4.38 -0.81
C ILE A 160 -10.84 5.46 0.14
N ARG A 161 -11.28 6.62 -0.36
CA ARG A 161 -11.90 7.68 0.47
C ARG A 161 -13.12 7.19 1.25
N GLN A 162 -13.97 6.38 0.61
CA GLN A 162 -15.12 5.78 1.27
C GLN A 162 -14.70 4.82 2.40
N LEU A 163 -13.62 4.07 2.21
CA LEU A 163 -13.10 3.17 3.25
C LEU A 163 -12.46 3.94 4.41
N LEU A 164 -11.85 5.09 4.15
CA LEU A 164 -11.30 6.01 5.15
C LEU A 164 -12.38 6.78 5.91
N HIS A 165 -13.61 6.84 5.40
CA HIS A 165 -14.66 7.60 6.07
C HIS A 165 -14.96 7.00 7.46
N VAL A 166 -14.75 7.81 8.49
CA VAL A 166 -15.02 7.43 9.88
C VAL A 166 -16.53 7.47 10.13
N ASN A 167 -17.12 6.33 10.50
CA ASN A 167 -18.52 6.29 10.87
C ASN A 167 -18.73 7.09 12.17
N PRO A 168 -19.56 8.15 12.16
CA PRO A 168 -19.71 9.05 13.31
C PRO A 168 -20.35 8.39 14.53
N ASN A 169 -21.08 7.28 14.33
CA ASN A 169 -21.72 6.56 15.44
C ASN A 169 -20.76 5.59 16.14
N THR A 170 -19.75 5.08 15.43
CA THR A 170 -18.83 4.06 15.97
C THR A 170 -17.41 4.57 16.15
N GLY A 171 -17.03 5.69 15.53
CA GLY A 171 -15.66 6.18 15.49
C GLY A 171 -14.71 5.29 14.67
N LYS A 172 -15.22 4.38 13.84
CA LYS A 172 -14.42 3.42 13.07
C LYS A 172 -14.49 3.70 11.58
N ALA A 173 -13.34 3.56 10.91
CA ALA A 173 -13.23 3.48 9.46
C ALA A 173 -13.21 2.00 9.00
N LEU A 174 -13.41 1.76 7.71
CA LEU A 174 -13.30 0.42 7.11
C LEU A 174 -11.85 0.11 6.70
N LEU A 175 -11.07 1.10 6.29
CA LEU A 175 -9.64 0.94 6.04
C LEU A 175 -8.84 1.17 7.33
N SER A 176 -7.91 0.27 7.61
CA SER A 176 -6.91 0.44 8.65
C SER A 176 -5.57 -0.12 8.22
N VAL A 177 -4.51 0.19 8.96
CA VAL A 177 -3.15 -0.22 8.64
C VAL A 177 -2.36 -0.51 9.91
N ASP A 178 -1.49 -1.52 9.84
CA ASP A 178 -0.53 -1.82 10.89
C ASP A 178 0.46 -0.68 11.11
N GLY A 179 0.75 -0.38 12.38
CA GLY A 179 1.63 0.73 12.75
C GLY A 179 3.08 0.62 12.27
N SER A 180 3.50 -0.53 11.73
CA SER A 180 4.81 -0.74 11.13
C SER A 180 4.91 -0.34 9.65
N CYS A 181 3.79 0.01 9.00
CA CYS A 181 3.76 0.38 7.59
C CYS A 181 4.11 1.86 7.39
N ASP A 182 5.36 2.22 7.67
CA ASP A 182 5.83 3.61 7.68
C ASP A 182 5.72 4.30 6.32
N ASN A 183 6.07 3.62 5.22
CA ASN A 183 6.00 4.20 3.88
C ASN A 183 4.55 4.38 3.42
N PHE A 184 3.65 3.46 3.78
CA PHE A 184 2.22 3.55 3.50
C PHE A 184 1.62 4.74 4.22
N VAL A 185 1.90 4.87 5.53
CA VAL A 185 1.45 6.02 6.33
C VAL A 185 2.03 7.31 5.77
N PHE A 186 3.30 7.30 5.35
CA PHE A 186 3.93 8.44 4.68
C PHE A 186 3.18 8.80 3.40
N GLU A 187 2.96 7.87 2.48
CA GLU A 187 2.26 8.15 1.22
C GLU A 187 0.81 8.61 1.48
N MET A 188 0.06 8.00 2.40
CA MET A 188 -1.30 8.46 2.77
C MET A 188 -1.33 9.93 3.21
N LEU A 189 -0.32 10.36 3.96
CA LEU A 189 -0.23 11.73 4.49
C LEU A 189 0.35 12.74 3.47
N HIS A 190 0.97 12.28 2.39
CA HIS A 190 1.70 13.12 1.44
C HIS A 190 1.15 13.09 0.01
N TYR A 191 0.32 12.09 -0.31
CA TYR A 191 -0.26 11.95 -1.63
C TYR A 191 -1.23 13.10 -1.90
N ALA A 192 -0.86 13.92 -2.88
CA ALA A 192 -1.49 15.21 -3.14
C ALA A 192 -1.87 15.35 -4.60
N ASN A 193 -2.87 16.17 -4.85
CA ASN A 193 -3.28 16.56 -6.17
C ASN A 193 -2.27 17.54 -6.81
N LYS A 194 -2.18 17.52 -8.15
CA LYS A 194 -1.40 18.46 -8.95
C LYS A 194 -1.82 19.89 -8.67
N LYS A 195 -0.87 20.80 -8.79
CA LYS A 195 -1.13 22.25 -8.79
C LYS A 195 -0.89 22.79 -10.19
N SER A 196 -1.82 23.62 -10.66
CA SER A 196 -1.62 24.41 -11.88
C SER A 196 -0.51 25.46 -11.67
N PRO A 197 0.02 26.06 -12.75
CA PRO A 197 1.04 27.10 -12.65
C PRO A 197 0.63 28.32 -11.81
N ASP A 198 -0.67 28.63 -11.73
CA ASP A 198 -1.24 29.70 -10.90
C ASP A 198 -1.58 29.25 -9.47
N GLY A 199 -1.22 28.02 -9.09
CA GLY A 199 -1.31 27.50 -7.72
C GLY A 199 -2.66 26.88 -7.34
N ARG A 200 -3.59 26.70 -8.29
CA ARG A 200 -4.87 26.02 -8.03
C ARG A 200 -4.65 24.52 -7.95
N VAL A 201 -5.31 23.87 -6.99
CA VAL A 201 -5.33 22.41 -6.89
C VAL A 201 -6.22 21.85 -7.99
N LEU A 202 -5.69 20.93 -8.78
CA LEU A 202 -6.40 20.22 -9.84
C LEU A 202 -7.02 18.93 -9.29
N ASP A 203 -8.09 18.43 -9.91
CA ASP A 203 -8.68 17.14 -9.54
C ASP A 203 -7.95 15.99 -10.25
N GLU A 204 -6.65 15.90 -10.01
CA GLU A 204 -5.73 14.93 -10.60
C GLU A 204 -4.54 14.71 -9.65
N PRO A 205 -4.25 13.47 -9.21
CA PRO A 205 -3.10 13.19 -8.35
C PRO A 205 -1.78 13.58 -8.99
N ALA A 206 -0.86 14.14 -8.21
CA ALA A 206 0.51 14.39 -8.62
C ALA A 206 1.29 13.08 -8.66
N ASN A 207 2.20 12.95 -9.62
CA ASN A 207 3.08 11.79 -9.71
C ASN A 207 4.16 11.86 -8.64
N GLY A 208 4.46 10.74 -8.00
CA GLY A 208 5.59 10.57 -7.08
C GLY A 208 5.15 10.31 -5.63
N ASN A 209 5.78 9.31 -5.02
CA ASN A 209 5.40 8.74 -3.71
C ASN A 209 3.95 8.21 -3.73
N ASP A 210 3.61 7.46 -4.77
CA ASP A 210 2.28 6.92 -5.05
C ASP A 210 2.27 5.40 -5.23
N HIS A 211 3.39 4.71 -5.05
CA HIS A 211 3.49 3.29 -5.40
C HIS A 211 2.68 2.38 -4.47
N LEU A 212 2.60 2.68 -3.17
CA LEU A 212 1.72 1.94 -2.25
C LEU A 212 0.27 2.40 -2.41
N MET A 213 0.02 3.65 -2.79
CA MET A 213 -1.34 4.14 -3.07
C MET A 213 -1.91 3.51 -4.35
N ASP A 214 -1.07 3.31 -5.35
CA ASP A 214 -1.38 2.60 -6.59
C ASP A 214 -1.65 1.13 -6.30
N SER A 215 -0.78 0.51 -5.51
CA SER A 215 -0.95 -0.86 -5.03
C SER A 215 -2.27 -1.03 -4.24
N LEU A 216 -2.64 -0.04 -3.43
CA LEU A 216 -3.91 0.00 -2.71
C LEU A 216 -5.12 0.18 -3.64
N GLU A 217 -5.00 0.99 -4.69
CA GLU A 217 -6.07 1.20 -5.69
C GLU A 217 -6.45 -0.10 -6.41
N TYR A 218 -5.53 -1.07 -6.46
CA TYR A 218 -5.79 -2.36 -7.09
C TYR A 218 -6.73 -3.27 -6.27
N LEU A 219 -6.88 -3.05 -4.95
CA LEU A 219 -7.73 -3.86 -4.06
C LEU A 219 -9.23 -3.44 -4.09
#